data_AF-A0A9U8EDJ0-F1
#
_entry.id   AF-A0A9U8EDJ0-F1
#
_cell.length_a   1.000
_cell.length_b   1.000
_cell.length_c   1.000
_cell.angle_alpha   90.00
_cell.angle_beta   90.00
_cell.angle_gamma   90.00
#
_symmetry.space_group_name_H-M   'P 1'
#
loop_
_entity.id
_entity.type
_entity.pdbx_description
1 polymer ?
#
loop_
_entity_poly.entity_id
_entity_poly.type
_entity_poly.pdbx_seq_one_letter_code
_entity_poly.pdbx_strand_id
1 'polypeptide(L)'
;MTDQQTTNLPDDIWLIRPCEVYKEEYKDCKSLLSRVYQHYVYGTQQDCSQWMTDFNNCMKFRLTRDTEAAVSLVAIETERRQKRLQLAKDNDVWEYRKRPPPEWLAPLETK
;
A
#
# COMPACT_ATOMS: atom_id res chain seq x y z
N MET A 1 -32.62 9.53 -12.05
CA MET A 1 -32.15 9.44 -10.65
C MET A 1 -30.71 9.93 -10.66
N THR A 2 -30.45 11.05 -9.99
CA THR A 2 -29.35 11.97 -10.26
C THR A 2 -27.99 11.47 -9.75
N ASP A 3 -27.10 11.10 -10.68
CA ASP A 3 -25.66 10.99 -10.49
C ASP A 3 -25.04 12.39 -10.44
N GLN A 4 -25.03 13.03 -9.26
CA GLN A 4 -24.40 14.35 -9.07
C GLN A 4 -23.33 14.37 -7.96
N GLN A 5 -22.72 13.22 -7.62
CA GLN A 5 -21.67 13.16 -6.60
C GLN A 5 -20.27 12.76 -7.11
N THR A 6 -20.08 12.56 -8.41
CA THR A 6 -18.79 12.09 -8.98
C THR A 6 -17.79 13.20 -9.32
N THR A 7 -18.07 14.47 -9.06
CA THR A 7 -17.26 15.59 -9.61
C THR A 7 -16.00 15.97 -8.82
N ASN A 8 -15.71 15.36 -7.66
CA ASN A 8 -14.57 15.76 -6.82
C ASN A 8 -13.73 14.60 -6.23
N LEU A 9 -13.81 13.39 -6.79
CA LEU A 9 -13.00 12.27 -6.31
C LEU A 9 -11.67 12.20 -7.08
N PRO A 10 -10.53 11.88 -6.41
CA PRO A 10 -9.26 11.72 -7.10
C PRO A 10 -9.32 10.54 -8.09
N ASP A 11 -8.67 10.68 -9.25
CA ASP A 11 -8.64 9.65 -10.31
C ASP A 11 -8.14 8.28 -9.79
N ASP A 12 -7.19 8.33 -8.87
CA ASP A 12 -6.49 7.18 -8.30
C ASP A 12 -7.15 6.64 -7.02
N ILE A 13 -8.46 6.84 -6.86
CA ILE A 13 -9.19 6.42 -5.65
C ILE A 13 -9.15 4.91 -5.38
N TRP A 14 -8.96 4.10 -6.42
CA TRP A 14 -8.83 2.65 -6.33
C TRP A 14 -7.61 2.20 -5.51
N LEU A 15 -6.64 3.10 -5.25
CA LEU A 15 -5.51 2.83 -4.37
C LEU A 15 -5.90 2.79 -2.88
N ILE A 16 -7.02 3.40 -2.49
CA ILE A 16 -7.46 3.43 -1.08
C ILE A 16 -7.84 2.01 -0.64
N ARG A 17 -7.20 1.52 0.43
CA ARG A 17 -7.48 0.21 1.01
C ARG A 17 -8.70 0.25 1.93
N PRO A 18 -9.33 -0.91 2.22
CA PRO A 18 -10.36 -0.99 3.26
C PRO A 18 -9.85 -0.41 4.58
N CYS A 19 -10.69 0.34 5.30
CA CYS A 19 -10.25 1.03 6.51
C CYS A 19 -9.71 0.08 7.58
N GLU A 20 -10.24 -1.13 7.64
CA GLU A 20 -9.83 -2.20 8.54
C GLU A 20 -8.34 -2.55 8.36
N VAL A 21 -7.82 -2.51 7.13
CA VAL A 21 -6.41 -2.79 6.83
C VAL A 21 -5.50 -1.76 7.50
N TYR A 22 -5.81 -0.46 7.43
CA TYR A 22 -5.01 0.57 8.12
C TYR A 22 -4.95 0.34 9.64
N LYS A 23 -6.06 -0.11 10.22
CA LYS A 23 -6.15 -0.41 11.66
C LYS A 23 -5.35 -1.66 12.03
N GLU A 24 -5.37 -2.68 11.18
CA GLU A 24 -4.55 -3.89 11.34
C GLU A 24 -3.07 -3.58 11.24
N GLU A 25 -2.65 -2.82 10.21
CA GLU A 25 -1.25 -2.38 10.03
C GLU A 25 -0.75 -1.58 11.24
N TYR A 26 -1.59 -0.70 11.80
CA TYR A 26 -1.26 0.02 13.02
C TYR A 26 -1.03 -0.92 14.22
N LYS A 27 -1.92 -1.90 14.41
CA LYS A 27 -1.81 -2.90 15.48
C LYS A 27 -0.57 -3.76 15.30
N ASP A 28 -0.34 -4.24 14.09
CA ASP A 28 0.79 -5.08 13.75
C ASP A 28 2.10 -4.32 13.93
N CYS A 29 2.18 -3.08 13.48
CA CYS A 29 3.35 -2.20 13.67
C CYS A 29 3.72 -2.02 15.15
N LYS A 30 2.71 -2.00 16.04
CA LYS A 30 2.89 -1.86 17.49
C LYS A 30 2.99 -3.18 18.25
N SER A 31 2.75 -4.33 17.61
CA SER A 31 2.81 -5.62 18.28
C SER A 31 4.23 -5.89 18.80
N LEU A 32 4.34 -6.61 19.93
CA LEU A 32 5.63 -6.86 20.59
C LEU A 32 6.64 -7.51 19.63
N LEU A 33 6.20 -8.54 18.91
CA LEU A 33 7.05 -9.28 17.99
C LEU A 33 7.48 -8.39 16.81
N SER A 34 6.58 -7.58 16.25
CA SER A 34 6.96 -6.61 15.21
C SER A 34 7.95 -5.56 15.70
N ARG A 35 7.84 -5.10 16.95
CA ARG A 35 8.82 -4.15 17.53
C ARG A 35 10.22 -4.78 17.64
N VAL A 36 10.29 -6.05 18.02
CA VAL A 36 11.55 -6.81 18.03
C VAL A 36 12.11 -6.93 16.61
N TYR A 37 11.29 -7.29 15.62
CA TYR A 37 11.73 -7.38 14.22
C TYR A 37 12.16 -6.03 13.64
N GLN A 38 11.44 -4.95 13.92
CA GLN A 38 11.82 -3.59 13.49
C GLN A 38 13.19 -3.22 14.05
N HIS A 39 13.43 -3.50 15.34
CA HIS A 39 14.73 -3.24 15.95
C HIS A 39 15.83 -4.12 15.35
N TYR A 40 15.54 -5.39 15.04
CA TYR A 40 16.50 -6.28 14.37
C TYR A 40 16.89 -5.80 12.96
N VAL A 41 15.92 -5.37 12.16
CA VAL A 41 16.14 -4.95 10.76
C VAL A 41 16.71 -3.53 10.67
N TYR A 42 16.18 -2.59 11.45
CA TYR A 42 16.47 -1.15 11.31
C TYR A 42 17.28 -0.57 12.48
N GLY A 43 17.52 -1.33 13.56
CA GLY A 43 18.15 -0.83 14.78
C GLY A 43 17.24 0.05 15.64
N THR A 44 16.06 0.43 15.16
CA THR A 44 15.12 1.32 15.85
C THR A 44 13.67 0.89 15.64
N GLN A 45 12.80 1.33 16.56
CA GLN A 45 11.35 1.18 16.37
C GLN A 45 10.87 2.23 15.37
N GLN A 46 10.08 1.80 14.39
CA GLN A 46 9.53 2.70 13.38
C GLN A 46 8.34 3.49 13.92
N ASP A 47 8.08 4.67 13.37
CA ASP A 47 6.88 5.42 13.72
C ASP A 47 5.64 4.77 13.09
N CYS A 48 4.70 4.36 13.94
CA CYS A 48 3.43 3.76 13.53
C CYS A 48 2.30 4.79 13.48
N SER A 49 2.53 6.05 13.85
CA SER A 49 1.50 7.08 13.94
C SER A 49 0.75 7.28 12.63
N GLN A 50 1.46 7.22 11.49
CA GLN A 50 0.90 7.39 10.16
C GLN A 50 -0.24 6.40 9.88
N TRP A 51 -0.13 5.15 10.31
CA TRP A 51 -1.18 4.15 10.12
C TRP A 51 -2.49 4.53 10.83
N MET A 52 -2.40 5.14 12.01
CA MET A 52 -3.58 5.63 12.72
C MET A 52 -4.17 6.86 12.04
N THR A 53 -3.33 7.78 11.56
CA THR A 53 -3.77 8.95 10.78
C THR A 53 -4.53 8.52 9.54
N ASP A 54 -4.00 7.54 8.79
CA ASP A 54 -4.64 7.00 7.60
C ASP A 54 -5.95 6.29 7.92
N PHE A 55 -5.99 5.52 9.02
CA PHE A 55 -7.24 4.92 9.49
C PHE A 55 -8.31 5.99 9.76
N ASN A 56 -7.95 7.06 10.46
CA ASN A 56 -8.87 8.16 10.77
C ASN A 56 -9.34 8.88 9.49
N ASN A 57 -8.43 9.14 8.54
CA ASN A 57 -8.78 9.72 7.25
C ASN A 57 -9.69 8.80 6.42
N CYS A 58 -9.43 7.48 6.43
CA CYS A 58 -10.28 6.50 5.77
C CYS A 58 -11.67 6.47 6.39
N MET A 59 -11.77 6.47 7.72
CA MET A 59 -13.04 6.55 8.42
C MET A 59 -13.79 7.85 8.12
N LYS A 60 -13.09 8.98 8.08
CA LYS A 60 -13.66 10.28 7.71
C LYS A 60 -14.24 10.23 6.30
N PHE A 61 -13.46 9.78 5.32
CA PHE A 61 -13.95 9.61 3.95
C PHE A 61 -15.14 8.65 3.87
N ARG A 62 -15.09 7.52 4.59
CA ARG A 62 -16.17 6.52 4.60
C ARG A 62 -17.48 7.06 5.17
N LEU A 63 -17.42 7.84 6.24
CA LEU A 63 -18.59 8.34 6.96
C LEU A 63 -19.15 9.63 6.37
N THR A 64 -18.28 10.56 5.97
CA THR A 64 -18.70 11.92 5.56
C THR A 64 -18.47 12.21 4.09
N ARG A 65 -17.88 11.28 3.33
CA ARG A 65 -17.49 11.47 1.92
C ARG A 65 -16.55 12.66 1.71
N ASP A 66 -15.70 12.93 2.70
CA ASP A 66 -14.71 14.00 2.65
C ASP A 66 -13.63 13.73 1.58
N THR A 67 -13.63 14.54 0.53
CA THR A 67 -12.72 14.41 -0.61
C THR A 67 -11.28 14.77 -0.27
N GLU A 68 -11.03 15.65 0.69
CA GLU A 68 -9.66 15.98 1.13
C GLU A 68 -9.02 14.78 1.83
N ALA A 69 -9.80 14.07 2.64
CA ALA A 69 -9.36 12.84 3.27
C ALA A 69 -9.02 11.75 2.22
N ALA A 70 -9.81 11.64 1.15
CA ALA A 70 -9.52 10.74 0.04
C ALA A 70 -8.23 11.12 -0.71
N VAL A 71 -8.02 12.40 -1.01
CA VAL A 71 -6.80 12.90 -1.66
C VAL A 71 -5.56 12.59 -0.82
N SER A 72 -5.63 12.82 0.49
CA SER A 72 -4.54 12.47 1.41
C SER A 72 -4.21 10.97 1.39
N LEU A 73 -5.22 10.10 1.40
CA LEU A 73 -5.01 8.65 1.34
C LEU A 73 -4.38 8.20 0.03
N VAL A 74 -4.86 8.73 -1.09
CA VAL A 74 -4.31 8.40 -2.43
C VAL A 74 -2.84 8.82 -2.53
N ALA A 75 -2.48 10.00 -2.02
CA ALA A 75 -1.10 10.48 -2.02
C ALA A 75 -0.18 9.52 -1.23
N ILE A 76 -0.61 9.10 -0.04
CA ILE A 76 0.19 8.23 0.83
C ILE A 76 0.29 6.80 0.25
N GLU A 77 -0.79 6.25 -0.32
CA GLU A 77 -0.72 4.93 -0.98
C GLU A 77 0.15 4.95 -2.23
N THR A 78 0.13 6.06 -2.97
CA THR A 78 1.03 6.28 -4.10
C THR A 78 2.48 6.30 -3.65
N GLU A 79 2.80 7.02 -2.58
CA GLU A 79 4.13 7.04 -1.98
C GLU A 79 4.58 5.65 -1.52
N ARG A 80 3.71 4.90 -0.82
CA ARG A 80 3.99 3.51 -0.40
C ARG A 80 4.29 2.61 -1.59
N ARG A 81 3.50 2.72 -2.66
CA ARG A 81 3.71 1.96 -3.90
C ARG A 81 5.05 2.33 -4.55
N GLN A 82 5.36 3.61 -4.64
CA GLN A 82 6.63 4.09 -5.18
C GLN A 82 7.81 3.57 -4.37
N LYS A 83 7.76 3.62 -3.03
CA LYS A 83 8.80 3.08 -2.16
C LYS A 83 9.01 1.57 -2.35
N ARG A 84 7.94 0.78 -2.46
CA ARG A 84 8.03 -0.66 -2.78
C ARG A 84 8.69 -0.92 -4.13
N LEU A 85 8.32 -0.16 -5.16
CA LEU A 85 8.90 -0.29 -6.50
C LEU A 85 10.38 0.14 -6.52
N GLN A 86 10.72 1.21 -5.80
CA GLN A 86 12.07 1.74 -5.75
C GLN A 86 13.04 0.75 -5.09
N LEU A 87 12.64 0.13 -3.97
CA LEU A 87 13.46 -0.90 -3.33
C LEU A 87 13.78 -2.08 -4.25
N ALA A 88 12.84 -2.48 -5.10
CA ALA A 88 13.09 -3.52 -6.08
C ALA A 88 13.99 -3.03 -7.23
N LYS A 89 13.95 -1.74 -7.59
CA LYS A 89 14.84 -1.11 -8.61
C LYS A 89 16.26 -0.88 -8.12
N ASP A 90 16.41 -0.58 -6.84
CA ASP A 90 17.72 -0.35 -6.21
C ASP A 90 18.45 -1.66 -5.89
N ASN A 91 17.83 -2.81 -6.16
CA ASN A 91 18.45 -4.12 -5.99
C ASN A 91 19.61 -4.31 -6.97
N ASP A 92 20.78 -4.69 -6.47
CA ASP A 92 22.00 -4.96 -7.23
C ASP A 92 22.26 -6.45 -7.49
N VAL A 93 21.47 -7.34 -6.89
CA VAL A 93 21.56 -8.79 -7.03
C VAL A 93 20.70 -9.32 -8.18
N TRP A 94 19.51 -8.74 -8.39
CA TRP A 94 18.52 -9.22 -9.36
C TRP A 94 18.09 -8.13 -10.34
N GLU A 95 18.12 -8.43 -11.64
CA GLU A 95 17.63 -7.53 -12.67
C GLU A 95 16.13 -7.69 -12.94
N TYR A 96 15.46 -6.59 -13.31
CA TYR A 96 14.08 -6.64 -13.78
C TYR A 96 13.97 -7.39 -15.10
N ARG A 97 13.14 -8.44 -15.10
CA ARG A 97 12.84 -9.21 -16.32
C ARG A 97 12.07 -8.35 -17.32
N LYS A 98 12.55 -8.30 -18.57
CA LYS A 98 11.84 -7.63 -19.68
C LYS A 98 10.78 -8.50 -20.34
N ARG A 99 10.94 -9.82 -20.25
CA ARG A 99 10.03 -10.83 -20.81
C ARG A 99 10.05 -12.09 -19.95
N PRO A 100 8.97 -12.89 -19.93
CA PRO A 100 9.01 -14.19 -19.30
C PRO A 100 10.07 -15.08 -19.97
N PRO A 101 10.60 -16.08 -19.25
CA PRO A 101 11.50 -17.06 -19.84
C PRO A 101 10.83 -17.82 -21.02
N PRO A 102 11.53 -18.05 -22.15
CA PRO A 102 10.95 -18.70 -23.33
C PRO A 102 10.40 -20.10 -23.07
N GLU A 103 11.02 -20.85 -22.17
CA GLU A 103 10.65 -22.21 -21.80
C GLU A 103 9.28 -22.31 -21.11
N TRP A 104 8.75 -21.20 -20.58
CA TRP A 104 7.38 -21.16 -20.07
C TRP A 104 6.33 -21.34 -21.16
N LEU A 105 6.68 -21.03 -22.41
CA LEU A 105 5.82 -21.24 -23.58
C LEU A 105 6.06 -22.60 -24.24
N ALA A 106 6.97 -23.42 -23.71
CA ALA A 106 7.23 -24.74 -24.26
C ALA A 106 6.01 -25.66 -24.03
N PRO A 107 5.71 -26.57 -24.98
CA PRO A 107 4.70 -27.59 -24.77
C PRO A 107 5.09 -28.47 -23.58
N LEU A 108 4.08 -28.89 -22.82
CA LEU A 108 4.29 -29.84 -21.72
C LEU A 108 4.89 -31.14 -22.26
N GLU A 109 5.88 -31.69 -21.57
CA GLU A 109 6.45 -32.98 -21.95
C GLU A 109 5.36 -34.06 -21.86
N THR A 110 4.97 -34.59 -23.01
CA THR A 110 4.10 -35.77 -23.08
C THR A 110 4.96 -36.99 -22.77
N LYS A 111 4.69 -37.63 -21.62
CA LYS A 111 5.26 -38.94 -21.27
C LYS A 111 4.82 -40.03 -22.24
#